data_AF-A0A6W3Z527-F1
#
_entry.id   AF-A0A6W3Z527-F1
#
_cell.length_a   1.000
_cell.length_b   1.000
_cell.length_c   1.000
_cell.angle_alpha   90.00
_cell.angle_beta   90.00
_cell.angle_gamma   90.00
#
_symmetry.space_group_name_H-M   'P 1'
#
loop_
_entity.id
_entity.type
_entity.pdbx_description
1 polymer ?
#
loop_
_entity_poly.entity_id
_entity_poly.type
_entity_poly.pdbx_seq_one_letter_code
_entity_poly.pdbx_strand_id
1 'polypeptide(L)'
;VILENLPSISSSVRLDRCAIEELVINNLPKVSMVNISNNKITTLEGLENLSAVNTLYVSENLVTEIESMHAFPKLQNLELGWNALTNVVMDQVTAEKLPLLRTMDVRGNNLIKINIQDQPKLWTFECDTGSSSELTEVTLKNLPILIVAGNGSSAYQNDIVFS
;
A
#
# COMPACT_ATOMS: atom_id res chain seq x y z
N VAL A 1 13.53 5.16 14.41
CA VAL A 1 12.89 6.36 14.99
C VAL A 1 11.72 5.91 15.84
N ILE A 2 11.54 6.48 17.04
CA ILE A 2 10.39 6.16 17.91
C ILE A 2 9.57 7.45 18.08
N LEU A 3 8.29 7.39 17.77
CA LEU A 3 7.32 8.46 18.01
C LEU A 3 6.30 8.01 19.04
N GLU A 4 6.15 8.79 20.11
CA GLU A 4 5.20 8.49 21.18
C GLU A 4 4.40 9.74 21.56
N ASN A 5 3.12 9.55 21.86
CA ASN A 5 2.26 10.57 22.49
C ASN A 5 2.25 11.92 21.77
N LEU A 6 2.25 11.93 20.42
CA LEU A 6 2.21 13.19 19.68
C LEU A 6 0.95 14.00 20.04
N PRO A 7 1.08 15.34 20.12
CA PRO A 7 -0.01 16.20 20.56
C PRO A 7 -1.25 16.01 19.66
N SER A 8 -2.40 15.98 20.32
CA SER A 8 -3.71 15.60 19.76
C SER A 8 -4.27 16.48 18.62
N ILE A 9 -3.49 17.42 18.12
CA ILE A 9 -3.86 18.42 17.11
C ILE A 9 -3.38 18.08 15.69
N SER A 10 -2.39 17.19 15.54
CA SER A 10 -1.87 16.85 14.22
C SER A 10 -2.68 15.72 13.58
N SER A 11 -3.37 16.03 12.48
CA SER A 11 -4.06 15.05 11.63
C SER A 11 -3.10 14.30 10.70
N SER A 12 -1.85 14.76 10.59
CA SER A 12 -0.83 14.17 9.73
C SER A 12 0.54 14.09 10.41
N VAL A 13 1.29 13.04 10.09
CA VAL A 13 2.70 12.86 10.43
C VAL A 13 3.49 12.84 9.13
N ARG A 14 4.52 13.67 9.03
CA ARG A 14 5.41 13.74 7.86
C ARG A 14 6.84 13.51 8.31
N LEU A 15 7.42 12.43 7.83
CA LEU A 15 8.78 11.96 8.10
C LEU A 15 9.46 11.57 6.79
N ASP A 16 9.06 12.17 5.67
CA ASP A 16 9.68 11.91 4.39
C ASP A 16 11.13 12.43 4.35
N ARG A 17 12.01 11.73 3.61
CA ARG A 17 13.42 12.14 3.39
C ARG A 17 14.25 12.25 4.67
N CYS A 18 14.00 11.37 5.65
CA CYS A 18 14.66 11.40 6.97
C CYS A 18 15.72 10.30 7.15
N ALA A 19 16.00 9.50 6.11
CA ALA A 19 16.90 8.35 6.17
C ALA A 19 16.52 7.32 7.26
N ILE A 20 15.23 7.15 7.50
CA ILE A 20 14.68 6.23 8.52
C ILE A 20 14.78 4.79 8.00
N GLU A 21 15.33 3.89 8.81
CA GLU A 21 15.41 2.45 8.52
C GLU A 21 14.31 1.68 9.25
N GLU A 22 13.99 2.07 10.49
CA GLU A 22 12.93 1.49 11.31
C GLU A 22 12.10 2.60 11.96
N LEU A 23 10.78 2.39 12.09
CA LEU A 23 9.86 3.35 12.67
C LEU A 23 8.88 2.67 13.61
N VAL A 24 8.95 3.03 14.89
CA VAL A 24 7.96 2.59 15.89
C VAL A 24 7.06 3.77 16.23
N ILE A 25 5.75 3.56 16.11
CA ILE A 25 4.73 4.54 16.42
C ILE A 25 3.79 4.03 17.51
N ASN A 26 3.83 4.70 18.65
CA ASN A 26 2.97 4.42 19.78
C ASN A 26 1.94 5.53 19.98
N ASN A 27 0.67 5.12 20.11
CA ASN A 27 -0.43 5.97 20.60
C ASN A 27 -0.69 7.26 19.77
N LEU A 28 -1.11 7.11 18.51
CA LEU A 28 -1.52 8.21 17.62
C LEU A 28 -3.02 8.15 17.25
N PRO A 29 -3.95 8.33 18.21
CA PRO A 29 -5.38 8.05 18.01
C PRO A 29 -6.10 8.98 17.02
N LYS A 30 -5.45 10.09 16.60
CA LYS A 30 -6.06 11.10 15.73
C LYS A 30 -5.32 11.31 14.40
N VAL A 31 -4.23 10.59 14.16
CA VAL A 31 -3.46 10.74 12.92
C VAL A 31 -4.19 10.00 11.81
N SER A 32 -4.64 10.77 10.81
CA SER A 32 -5.34 10.26 9.63
C SER A 32 -4.40 10.00 8.45
N MET A 33 -3.25 10.67 8.41
CA MET A 33 -2.29 10.57 7.32
C MET A 33 -0.88 10.36 7.88
N VAL A 34 -0.14 9.39 7.35
CA VAL A 34 1.28 9.21 7.63
C VAL A 34 2.04 9.23 6.31
N ASN A 35 3.06 10.08 6.22
CA ASN A 35 4.01 10.08 5.11
C ASN A 35 5.41 9.73 5.62
N ILE A 36 5.89 8.57 5.17
CA ILE A 36 7.22 8.01 5.46
C ILE A 36 7.98 7.69 4.16
N SER A 37 7.59 8.33 3.06
CA SER A 37 8.22 8.16 1.75
C SER A 37 9.69 8.63 1.73
N ASN A 38 10.47 8.17 0.75
CA ASN A 38 11.87 8.55 0.58
C ASN A 38 12.72 8.25 1.84
N ASN A 39 12.57 7.05 2.39
CA ASN A 39 13.37 6.57 3.52
C ASN A 39 14.09 5.27 3.12
N LYS A 40 14.51 4.46 4.10
CA LYS A 40 15.16 3.17 3.89
C LYS A 40 14.41 2.05 4.60
N ILE A 41 13.11 2.21 4.76
CA ILE A 41 12.26 1.27 5.49
C ILE A 41 12.13 -0.02 4.69
N THR A 42 12.40 -1.16 5.31
CA THR A 42 12.34 -2.49 4.69
C THR A 42 11.08 -3.27 5.07
N THR A 43 10.43 -2.89 6.16
CA THR A 43 9.29 -3.59 6.76
C THR A 43 8.31 -2.58 7.37
N LEU A 44 7.04 -2.95 7.50
CA LEU A 44 6.01 -2.11 8.14
C LEU A 44 5.80 -2.45 9.62
N GLU A 45 6.69 -3.25 10.22
CA GLU A 45 6.74 -3.49 11.66
C GLU A 45 6.94 -2.16 12.43
N GLY A 46 6.36 -2.07 13.61
CA GLY A 46 6.35 -0.87 14.45
C GLY A 46 5.21 0.10 14.14
N LEU A 47 4.39 -0.17 13.12
CA LEU A 47 3.25 0.66 12.72
C LEU A 47 1.89 0.14 13.23
N GLU A 48 1.88 -0.83 14.15
CA GLU A 48 0.71 -1.64 14.54
C GLU A 48 -0.44 -0.83 15.15
N ASN A 49 -0.15 0.36 15.68
CA ASN A 49 -1.10 1.18 16.44
C ASN A 49 -1.73 2.33 15.63
N LEU A 50 -1.60 2.32 14.31
CA LEU A 50 -2.08 3.37 13.41
C LEU A 50 -3.57 3.23 13.00
N SER A 51 -4.42 2.90 13.98
CA SER A 51 -5.84 2.56 13.77
C SER A 51 -6.73 3.68 13.17
N ALA A 52 -6.29 4.93 13.24
CA ALA A 52 -7.00 6.09 12.70
C ALA A 52 -6.57 6.47 11.27
N VAL A 53 -5.49 5.88 10.76
CA VAL A 53 -4.91 6.25 9.47
C VAL A 53 -5.82 5.81 8.32
N ASN A 54 -6.11 6.75 7.43
CA ASN A 54 -6.82 6.52 6.18
C ASN A 54 -5.90 6.63 4.96
N THR A 55 -4.77 7.30 5.07
CA THR A 55 -3.80 7.48 3.98
C THR A 55 -2.38 7.20 4.48
N LEU A 56 -1.70 6.27 3.82
CA LEU A 56 -0.32 5.91 4.15
C LEU A 56 0.56 6.03 2.90
N TYR A 57 1.55 6.92 2.97
CA TYR A 57 2.59 7.07 1.94
C TYR A 57 3.88 6.39 2.39
N VAL A 58 4.29 5.36 1.66
CA VAL A 58 5.53 4.59 1.88
C VAL A 58 6.37 4.53 0.60
N SER A 59 6.04 5.29 -0.44
CA SER A 59 6.77 5.25 -1.70
C SER A 59 8.25 5.61 -1.56
N GLU A 60 9.11 5.08 -2.44
CA GLU A 60 10.57 5.30 -2.39
C GLU A 60 11.19 4.80 -1.07
N ASN A 61 10.97 3.53 -0.78
CA ASN A 61 11.57 2.79 0.34
C ASN A 61 12.12 1.44 -0.16
N LEU A 62 12.41 0.51 0.74
CA LEU A 62 12.96 -0.81 0.44
C LEU A 62 12.03 -1.94 0.90
N VAL A 63 10.72 -1.68 0.99
CA VAL A 63 9.74 -2.64 1.50
C VAL A 63 9.63 -3.82 0.54
N THR A 64 9.76 -5.04 1.08
CA THR A 64 9.75 -6.28 0.29
C THR A 64 8.42 -7.04 0.36
N GLU A 65 7.61 -6.77 1.39
CA GLU A 65 6.31 -7.41 1.58
C GLU A 65 5.27 -6.50 2.24
N ILE A 66 3.98 -6.81 2.00
CA ILE A 66 2.85 -6.10 2.61
C ILE A 66 2.40 -6.90 3.83
N GLU A 67 2.93 -6.52 4.98
CA GLU A 67 2.62 -7.11 6.27
C GLU A 67 1.83 -6.15 7.17
N SER A 68 1.53 -6.57 8.41
CA SER A 68 0.91 -5.71 9.43
C SER A 68 -0.40 -5.02 9.04
N MET A 69 -1.13 -5.55 8.06
CA MET A 69 -2.37 -4.96 7.53
C MET A 69 -3.47 -4.75 8.58
N HIS A 70 -3.46 -5.53 9.65
CA HIS A 70 -4.40 -5.39 10.79
C HIS A 70 -4.25 -4.05 11.52
N ALA A 71 -3.12 -3.37 11.37
CA ALA A 71 -2.83 -2.07 11.96
C ALA A 71 -3.69 -0.93 11.39
N PHE A 72 -4.21 -1.10 10.17
CA PHE A 72 -4.82 -0.03 9.39
C PHE A 72 -6.29 -0.30 9.00
N PRO A 73 -7.20 -0.56 9.95
CA PRO A 73 -8.60 -0.91 9.66
C PRO A 73 -9.39 0.21 8.96
N LYS A 74 -8.87 1.44 8.97
CA LYS A 74 -9.47 2.61 8.31
C LYS A 74 -8.76 3.04 7.02
N LEU A 75 -7.74 2.29 6.58
CA LEU A 75 -6.96 2.65 5.40
C LEU A 75 -7.83 2.67 4.16
N GLN A 76 -7.70 3.73 3.38
CA GLN A 76 -8.38 3.94 2.10
C GLN A 76 -7.37 4.06 0.96
N ASN A 77 -6.22 4.66 1.24
CA ASN A 77 -5.19 4.95 0.25
C ASN A 77 -3.83 4.45 0.75
N LEU A 78 -3.20 3.58 -0.04
CA LEU A 78 -1.89 3.01 0.25
C LEU A 78 -0.94 3.22 -0.93
N GLU A 79 0.13 3.98 -0.71
CA GLU A 79 1.11 4.30 -1.74
C GLU A 79 2.42 3.57 -1.42
N LEU A 80 2.70 2.51 -2.17
CA LEU A 80 3.88 1.64 -2.04
C LEU A 80 4.75 1.68 -3.30
N GLY A 81 4.60 2.72 -4.13
CA GLY A 81 5.37 2.86 -5.35
C GLY A 81 6.89 2.93 -5.09
N TRP A 82 7.72 2.47 -6.02
CA TRP A 82 9.18 2.52 -5.91
C TRP A 82 9.69 1.85 -4.62
N ASN A 83 9.29 0.60 -4.40
CA ASN A 83 9.76 -0.27 -3.34
C ASN A 83 10.42 -1.54 -3.93
N ALA A 84 10.64 -2.56 -3.10
CA ALA A 84 11.24 -3.83 -3.51
C ALA A 84 10.24 -5.00 -3.45
N LEU A 85 8.94 -4.73 -3.56
CA LEU A 85 7.91 -5.78 -3.53
C LEU A 85 8.09 -6.71 -4.72
N THR A 86 7.95 -8.01 -4.46
CA THR A 86 7.96 -9.05 -5.50
C THR A 86 6.57 -9.66 -5.70
N ASN A 87 5.72 -9.61 -4.68
CA ASN A 87 4.42 -10.23 -4.71
C ASN A 87 3.37 -9.29 -4.12
N VAL A 88 2.20 -9.23 -4.75
CA VAL A 88 0.99 -8.63 -4.15
C VAL A 88 -0.07 -9.72 -4.10
N VAL A 89 -0.36 -10.22 -2.90
CA VAL A 89 -1.38 -11.25 -2.67
C VAL A 89 -2.41 -10.70 -1.69
N MET A 90 -3.66 -10.58 -2.14
CA MET A 90 -4.78 -10.12 -1.33
C MET A 90 -5.98 -11.03 -1.56
N ASP A 91 -6.65 -11.39 -0.47
CA ASP A 91 -7.78 -12.31 -0.44
C ASP A 91 -8.84 -11.84 0.56
N GLN A 92 -9.82 -12.68 0.86
CA GLN A 92 -10.85 -12.37 1.84
C GLN A 92 -10.26 -12.01 3.22
N VAL A 93 -9.19 -12.68 3.67
CA VAL A 93 -8.54 -12.37 4.97
C VAL A 93 -7.94 -10.96 4.95
N THR A 94 -7.35 -10.57 3.82
CA THR A 94 -6.85 -9.22 3.61
C THR A 94 -7.99 -8.19 3.61
N ALA A 95 -9.12 -8.50 2.98
CA ALA A 95 -10.29 -7.64 2.96
C ALA A 95 -10.90 -7.43 4.37
N GLU A 96 -10.82 -8.43 5.25
CA GLU A 96 -11.25 -8.31 6.65
C GLU A 96 -10.33 -7.36 7.45
N LYS A 97 -9.03 -7.31 7.12
CA LYS A 97 -8.04 -6.44 7.76
C LYS A 97 -8.05 -5.01 7.20
N LEU A 98 -8.28 -4.86 5.89
CA LEU A 98 -8.32 -3.58 5.17
C LEU A 98 -9.70 -3.33 4.53
N PRO A 99 -10.79 -3.30 5.32
CA PRO A 99 -12.17 -3.32 4.80
C PRO A 99 -12.58 -2.02 4.07
N LEU A 100 -11.73 -0.99 4.13
CA LEU A 100 -11.97 0.31 3.52
C LEU A 100 -11.00 0.64 2.38
N LEU A 101 -10.06 -0.24 2.03
CA LEU A 101 -9.04 0.05 1.02
C LEU A 101 -9.69 0.33 -0.34
N ARG A 102 -9.38 1.48 -0.92
CA ARG A 102 -9.93 1.98 -2.19
C ARG A 102 -8.86 2.09 -3.26
N THR A 103 -7.70 2.61 -2.90
CA THR A 103 -6.60 2.79 -3.85
C THR A 103 -5.33 2.18 -3.31
N MET A 104 -4.59 1.56 -4.21
CA MET A 104 -3.27 1.04 -3.93
C MET A 104 -2.36 1.29 -5.13
N ASP A 105 -1.20 1.87 -4.90
CA ASP A 105 -0.14 2.03 -5.90
C ASP A 105 1.06 1.17 -5.52
N VAL A 106 1.49 0.30 -6.43
CA VAL A 106 2.68 -0.55 -6.34
C VAL A 106 3.56 -0.44 -7.58
N ARG A 107 3.46 0.64 -8.36
CA ARG A 107 4.37 0.92 -9.48
C ARG A 107 5.82 0.99 -9.03
N GLY A 108 6.79 0.78 -9.91
CA GLY A 108 8.21 0.83 -9.60
C GLY A 108 8.68 -0.26 -8.62
N ASN A 109 7.95 -1.37 -8.52
CA ASN A 109 8.35 -2.56 -7.75
C ASN A 109 8.85 -3.68 -8.67
N ASN A 110 9.40 -4.75 -8.10
CA ASN A 110 9.94 -5.90 -8.84
C ASN A 110 8.93 -7.06 -8.89
N LEU A 111 7.68 -6.75 -9.26
CA LEU A 111 6.57 -7.70 -9.14
C LEU A 111 6.73 -8.88 -10.10
N ILE A 112 6.72 -10.09 -9.54
CA ILE A 112 6.66 -11.37 -10.25
C ILE A 112 5.27 -12.00 -10.18
N LYS A 113 4.43 -11.57 -9.23
CA LYS A 113 3.08 -12.09 -9.02
C LYS A 113 2.14 -11.04 -8.45
N ILE A 114 0.97 -10.95 -9.06
CA ILE A 114 -0.18 -10.16 -8.62
C ILE A 114 -1.37 -11.10 -8.49
N ASN A 115 -1.93 -11.24 -7.30
CA ASN A 115 -3.10 -12.06 -7.03
C ASN A 115 -4.01 -11.32 -6.06
N ILE A 116 -5.01 -10.63 -6.58
CA ILE A 116 -5.94 -9.80 -5.81
C ILE A 116 -7.34 -10.34 -5.99
N GLN A 117 -7.89 -10.85 -4.89
CA GLN A 117 -9.20 -11.46 -4.84
C GLN A 117 -10.02 -10.86 -3.71
N ASP A 118 -11.34 -10.81 -3.91
CA ASP A 118 -12.32 -10.54 -2.85
C ASP A 118 -12.12 -9.19 -2.13
N GLN A 119 -11.68 -8.14 -2.85
CA GLN A 119 -11.56 -6.78 -2.31
C GLN A 119 -12.81 -5.95 -2.69
N PRO A 120 -13.84 -5.87 -1.83
CA PRO A 120 -15.15 -5.31 -2.19
C PRO A 120 -15.12 -3.80 -2.43
N LYS A 121 -14.09 -3.10 -1.94
CA LYS A 121 -13.97 -1.64 -2.03
C LYS A 121 -12.78 -1.14 -2.86
N LEU A 122 -11.95 -2.05 -3.37
CA LEU A 122 -10.81 -1.66 -4.19
C LEU A 122 -11.31 -1.10 -5.52
N TRP A 123 -11.00 0.17 -5.75
CA TRP A 123 -11.45 0.96 -6.89
C TRP A 123 -10.33 1.19 -7.90
N THR A 124 -9.11 1.39 -7.40
CA THR A 124 -7.90 1.62 -8.21
C THR A 124 -6.76 0.76 -7.69
N PHE A 125 -6.10 0.06 -8.61
CA PHE A 125 -4.85 -0.66 -8.37
C PHE A 125 -3.82 -0.24 -9.42
N GLU A 126 -2.83 0.56 -9.04
CA GLU A 126 -1.79 1.02 -9.95
C GLU A 126 -0.57 0.10 -9.85
N CYS A 127 -0.13 -0.46 -10.97
CA CYS A 127 1.00 -1.39 -11.04
C CYS A 127 1.68 -1.38 -12.41
N ASP A 128 2.96 -1.73 -12.44
CA ASP A 128 3.73 -1.80 -13.69
C ASP A 128 3.56 -3.16 -14.36
N THR A 129 2.61 -3.28 -15.29
CA THR A 129 2.33 -4.53 -16.01
C THR A 129 3.06 -4.62 -17.35
N GLY A 130 3.65 -3.52 -17.83
CA GLY A 130 4.14 -3.39 -19.21
C GLY A 130 5.65 -3.51 -19.42
N SER A 131 6.46 -3.68 -18.36
CA SER A 131 7.93 -3.68 -18.48
C SER A 131 8.65 -4.87 -17.82
N SER A 132 7.97 -5.69 -17.01
CA SER A 132 8.63 -6.79 -16.30
C SER A 132 8.50 -8.09 -17.09
N SER A 133 9.59 -8.55 -17.71
CA SER A 133 9.71 -9.91 -18.25
C SER A 133 9.55 -11.00 -17.18
N GLU A 134 9.46 -10.61 -15.90
CA GLU A 134 9.48 -11.49 -14.73
C GLU A 134 8.08 -11.70 -14.13
N LEU A 135 7.04 -11.01 -14.61
CA LEU A 135 5.66 -11.19 -14.14
C LEU A 135 5.11 -12.54 -14.64
N THR A 136 4.95 -13.48 -13.71
CA THR A 136 4.54 -14.87 -13.97
C THR A 136 3.07 -15.16 -13.68
N GLU A 137 2.44 -14.36 -12.80
CA GLU A 137 1.05 -14.56 -12.39
C GLU A 137 0.34 -13.21 -12.25
N VAL A 138 -0.83 -13.10 -12.89
CA VAL A 138 -1.75 -11.98 -12.69
C VAL A 138 -3.16 -12.55 -12.53
N THR A 139 -3.72 -12.43 -11.33
CA THR A 139 -5.08 -12.85 -11.00
C THR A 139 -5.81 -11.69 -10.36
N LEU A 140 -6.93 -11.28 -10.95
CA LEU A 140 -7.85 -10.29 -10.39
C LEU A 140 -9.26 -10.90 -10.37
N LYS A 141 -9.85 -11.09 -9.18
CA LYS A 141 -11.14 -11.79 -9.05
C LYS A 141 -12.03 -11.15 -7.99
N ASN A 142 -13.34 -11.13 -8.22
CA ASN A 142 -14.32 -10.63 -7.25
C ASN A 142 -13.99 -9.19 -6.77
N LEU A 143 -13.69 -8.30 -7.72
CA LEU A 143 -13.39 -6.88 -7.50
C LEU A 143 -14.54 -6.03 -8.08
N PRO A 144 -15.71 -5.97 -7.44
CA PRO A 144 -16.96 -5.52 -8.05
C PRO A 144 -16.98 -4.04 -8.48
N ILE A 145 -16.06 -3.23 -7.95
CA ILE A 145 -16.00 -1.80 -8.22
C ILE A 145 -14.64 -1.32 -8.75
N LEU A 146 -13.77 -2.25 -9.15
CA LEU A 146 -12.45 -1.91 -9.70
C LEU A 146 -12.63 -1.26 -11.08
N ILE A 147 -12.11 -0.04 -11.23
CA ILE A 147 -12.18 0.72 -12.50
C ILE A 147 -10.81 0.80 -13.18
N VAL A 148 -9.72 0.82 -12.39
CA VAL A 148 -8.35 0.98 -12.91
C VAL A 148 -7.46 -0.12 -12.35
N ALA A 149 -6.80 -0.87 -13.23
CA ALA A 149 -5.76 -1.85 -12.92
C ALA A 149 -4.62 -1.76 -13.94
N GLY A 150 -3.50 -1.10 -13.61
CA GLY A 150 -2.38 -0.89 -14.54
C GLY A 150 -1.55 0.37 -14.26
N ASN A 151 -0.90 0.94 -15.29
CA ASN A 151 0.09 2.02 -15.16
C ASN A 151 -0.46 3.42 -14.77
N GLY A 152 -1.74 3.53 -14.39
CA GLY A 152 -2.41 4.81 -14.10
C GLY A 152 -3.23 5.35 -15.28
N SER A 153 -3.66 6.61 -15.16
CA SER A 153 -4.90 7.25 -15.67
C SER A 153 -5.23 7.25 -17.17
N SER A 154 -4.78 6.27 -17.95
CA SER A 154 -5.05 6.20 -19.36
C SER A 154 -5.13 4.73 -19.73
N ALA A 155 -6.35 4.19 -19.76
CA ALA A 155 -6.60 2.87 -20.31
C ALA A 155 -6.29 2.86 -21.82
N TYR A 156 -5.02 2.78 -22.16
CA TYR A 156 -4.51 2.75 -23.53
C TYR A 156 -3.65 1.51 -23.69
N GLN A 157 -4.21 0.55 -24.44
CA GLN A 157 -3.55 -0.49 -25.23
C GLN A 157 -2.52 -1.44 -24.59
N ASN A 158 -2.11 -1.26 -23.33
CA ASN A 158 -1.18 -2.14 -22.60
C ASN A 158 -1.64 -2.47 -21.15
N ASP A 159 -2.86 -2.08 -20.79
CA ASP A 159 -3.51 -2.57 -19.56
C ASP A 159 -3.77 -4.07 -19.69
N ILE A 160 -3.83 -4.77 -18.56
CA ILE A 160 -4.06 -6.23 -18.48
C ILE A 160 -5.21 -6.61 -19.42
N VAL A 161 -4.87 -7.14 -20.60
CA VAL A 161 -5.85 -7.67 -21.55
C VAL A 161 -6.25 -9.02 -21.00
N PHE A 162 -7.44 -9.08 -20.39
CA PHE A 162 -8.09 -10.31 -19.98
C PHE A 162 -8.23 -11.26 -21.18
N SER A 163 -7.70 -12.48 -21.07
CA SER A 163 -8.23 -13.62 -21.82
C SER A 163 -9.39 -14.25 -21.05
#